data_AF-A0A3C0W344-F1
#
_entry.id   AF-A0A3C0W344-F1
#
_cell.length_a   1.000
_cell.length_b   1.000
_cell.length_c   1.000
_cell.angle_alpha   90.00
_cell.angle_beta   90.00
_cell.angle_gamma   90.00
#
_symmetry.space_group_name_H-M   'P 1'
#
loop_
_entity.id
_entity.type
_entity.pdbx_description
1 polymer ?
#
loop_
_entity_poly.entity_id
_entity_poly.type
_entity_poly.pdbx_seq_one_letter_code
_entity_poly.pdbx_strand_id
1 'polypeptide(L)' 'MSEAIFPPIDPVLLAAIHAEAFETPWDAAALAELLASPGVFVVAEADGFILIRVVVDEAEILTLAVRPTARRAGLGG' A
#
# COMPACT_ATOMS: atom_id res chain seq x y z
N MET A 1 24.57 6.21 -9.73
CA MET A 1 23.86 5.60 -8.60
C MET A 1 22.61 6.43 -8.38
N SER A 2 21.52 6.06 -9.06
CA SER A 2 20.24 6.78 -8.95
C SER A 2 19.73 6.58 -7.54
N GLU A 3 19.51 7.66 -6.82
CA GLU A 3 18.78 7.67 -5.56
C GLU A 3 17.42 6.98 -5.79
N ALA A 4 17.01 6.09 -4.87
CA ALA A 4 15.73 5.40 -5.02
C ALA A 4 14.62 6.45 -4.96
N ILE A 5 13.90 6.64 -6.07
CA ILE A 5 12.72 7.52 -6.17
C ILE A 5 11.53 6.78 -5.57
N PHE A 6 11.61 6.44 -4.28
CA PHE A 6 10.47 5.98 -3.50
C PHE A 6 10.55 6.67 -2.15
N PRO A 7 9.57 7.51 -1.77
CA PRO A 7 9.57 8.14 -0.46
C PRO A 7 9.61 7.05 0.63
N PRO A 8 10.21 7.33 1.80
CA PRO A 8 10.16 6.41 2.92
C PRO A 8 8.71 6.06 3.23
N ILE A 9 8.47 4.77 3.41
CA ILE A 9 7.13 4.22 3.59
C ILE A 9 6.61 4.62 4.95
N ASP A 10 5.51 5.36 4.97
CA ASP A 10 4.85 5.83 6.19
C ASP A 10 3.51 5.10 6.39
N PRO A 11 3.40 4.20 7.39
CA PRO A 11 2.14 3.53 7.71
C PRO A 11 0.98 4.48 8.00
N VAL A 12 1.24 5.70 8.48
CA VAL A 12 0.19 6.71 8.72
C VAL A 12 -0.42 7.18 7.41
N LEU A 13 0.40 7.44 6.39
CA LEU A 13 -0.08 7.81 5.06
C LEU A 13 -0.88 6.67 4.42
N LEU A 14 -0.38 5.42 4.52
CA LEU A 14 -1.08 4.25 3.99
C LEU A 14 -2.45 4.06 4.65
N ALA A 15 -2.53 4.23 5.98
CA ALA A 15 -3.78 4.12 6.72
C ALA A 15 -4.78 5.20 6.31
N ALA A 16 -4.32 6.44 6.08
CA ALA A 16 -5.17 7.52 5.58
C ALA A 16 -5.75 7.21 4.19
N ILE A 17 -4.93 6.67 3.28
CA ILE A 17 -5.40 6.24 1.95
C ILE A 17 -6.39 5.07 2.07
N HIS A 18 -6.09 4.09 2.93
CA HIS A 18 -6.93 2.90 3.11
C HIS A 18 -8.29 3.23 3.74
N ALA A 19 -8.33 4.18 4.68
CA ALA A 19 -9.55 4.72 5.29
C ALA A 19 -10.52 5.34 4.29
N GLU A 20 -10.01 5.94 3.22
CA GLU A 20 -10.86 6.51 2.16
C GLU A 20 -11.25 5.49 1.10
N ALA A 21 -10.49 4.39 0.96
CA ALA A 21 -10.70 3.39 -0.06
C ALA A 21 -11.61 2.22 0.37
N PHE A 22 -11.70 1.93 1.68
CA PHE A 22 -12.36 0.76 2.25
C PHE A 22 -13.34 1.11 3.37
N GLU A 23 -14.44 0.35 3.49
CA GLU A 23 -15.42 0.49 4.57
C GLU A 23 -14.87 0.06 5.94
N THR A 24 -14.05 -1.00 5.95
CA THR A 24 -13.36 -1.51 7.15
C THR A 24 -11.86 -1.35 6.96
N PRO A 25 -11.28 -0.18 7.29
CA PRO A 25 -9.89 0.08 6.99
C PRO A 25 -8.92 -0.51 8.02
N TRP A 26 -7.70 -0.78 7.58
CA TRP A 26 -6.58 -1.02 8.47
C TRP A 26 -6.01 0.31 8.97
N ASP A 27 -5.66 0.35 10.26
CA ASP A 27 -4.98 1.48 10.85
C ASP A 27 -3.45 1.42 10.63
N ALA A 28 -2.76 2.46 11.08
CA ALA A 28 -1.31 2.56 10.92
C ALA A 28 -0.56 1.44 11.66
N ALA A 29 -1.10 0.92 12.77
CA ALA A 29 -0.46 -0.15 13.54
C ALA A 29 -0.56 -1.48 12.79
N ALA A 30 -1.74 -1.84 12.29
CA ALA A 30 -1.95 -3.04 11.48
C ALA A 30 -1.09 -3.00 10.19
N LEU A 31 -1.00 -1.84 9.53
CA LEU A 31 -0.14 -1.68 8.37
C LEU A 31 1.35 -1.80 8.72
N ALA A 32 1.79 -1.22 9.85
CA ALA A 32 3.17 -1.38 10.31
C ALA A 32 3.52 -2.84 10.63
N GLU A 33 2.60 -3.59 11.26
CA GLU A 33 2.77 -5.02 11.53
C GLU A 33 2.86 -5.85 10.24
N LEU A 34 2.00 -5.55 9.25
CA LEU A 34 2.07 -6.19 7.93
C LEU A 34 3.41 -5.89 7.25
N LEU A 35 3.87 -4.64 7.24
CA LEU A 35 5.14 -4.23 6.64
C LEU A 35 6.36 -4.84 7.33
N ALA A 36 6.26 -5.16 8.62
CA ALA A 36 7.31 -5.86 9.35
C ALA A 36 7.33 -7.38 9.06
N SER A 37 6.30 -7.92 8.42
CA SER A 37 6.19 -9.35 8.15
C SER A 37 7.06 -9.77 6.96
N PRO A 38 7.81 -10.89 7.05
CA PRO A 38 8.63 -11.36 5.94
C PRO A 38 7.82 -11.59 4.67
N GLY A 39 8.37 -11.16 3.53
CA GLY A 39 7.74 -11.33 2.22
C GLY A 39 6.60 -10.36 1.95
N VAL A 40 6.33 -9.39 2.83
CA VAL A 40 5.40 -8.30 2.55
C VAL A 40 6.15 -7.13 1.91
N PHE A 41 5.59 -6.64 0.80
CA PHE A 41 6.12 -5.55 0.01
C PHE A 41 5.02 -4.54 -0.26
N VAL A 42 5.42 -3.29 -0.43
CA VAL A 42 4.51 -2.19 -0.75
C VAL A 42 5.14 -1.31 -1.81
N VAL A 43 4.31 -0.83 -2.71
CA VAL A 43 4.62 0.29 -3.60
C VAL A 43 3.57 1.34 -3.34
N ALA A 44 4.01 2.56 -3.04
CA ALA A 44 3.15 3.66 -2.65
C ALA A 44 3.46 4.92 -3.47
N GLU A 45 2.38 5.61 -3.81
CA GLU A 45 2.33 6.95 -4.41
C GLU A 45 1.53 7.87 -3.47
N ALA A 46 1.45 9.16 -3.79
CA ALA A 46 0.72 10.12 -2.98
C ALA A 46 -0.77 9.76 -2.75
N ASP A 47 -1.42 9.16 -3.75
CA ASP A 47 -2.87 8.91 -3.76
C ASP A 47 -3.25 7.42 -3.76
N GLY A 48 -2.28 6.52 -3.72
CA GLY A 48 -2.55 5.10 -3.78
C GLY A 48 -1.37 4.24 -3.40
N PHE A 49 -1.66 2.98 -3.05
CA PHE A 49 -0.64 1.99 -2.80
C PHE A 49 -1.15 0.58 -3.09
N ILE A 50 -0.22 -0.33 -3.30
CA ILE A 50 -0.46 -1.76 -3.35
C ILE A 50 0.39 -2.45 -2.29
N LEU A 51 -0.23 -3.36 -1.53
CA LEU A 51 0.44 -4.21 -0.56
C LEU A 51 0.36 -5.66 -1.03
N ILE A 52 1.50 -6.33 -1.10
CA ILE A 52 1.63 -7.68 -1.67
C ILE A 52 2.37 -8.55 -0.67
N ARG A 53 1.94 -9.80 -0.52
CA ARG A 53 2.69 -10.82 0.20
C ARG A 53 3.17 -11.88 -0.79
N VAL A 54 4.45 -12.20 -0.75
CA VAL A 54 5.08 -13.25 -1.57
C VAL A 54 5.43 -14.44 -0.67
N VAL A 55 4.95 -15.62 -1.05
CA VAL A 55 5.27 -16.90 -0.40
C VAL A 55 5.69 -17.89 -1.47
N VAL A 56 6.96 -18.32 -1.41
CA VAL A 56 7.56 -19.25 -2.39
C VAL A 56 7.44 -18.71 -3.82
N ASP A 57 6.53 -19.26 -4.63
CA ASP A 57 6.27 -18.93 -6.03
C ASP A 57 4.93 -18.21 -6.24
N GLU A 58 4.22 -17.89 -5.15
CA GLU A 58 2.94 -17.19 -5.18
C GLU A 58 3.05 -15.77 -4.62
N ALA A 59 2.33 -14.83 -5.26
CA ALA A 59 2.17 -13.46 -4.78
C ALA A 59 0.69 -13.15 -4.63
N GLU A 60 0.29 -12.77 -3.42
CA GLU A 60 -1.07 -12.36 -3.08
C GLU A 60 -1.13 -10.84 -2.92
N ILE A 61 -2.06 -10.18 -3.61
CA ILE A 61 -2.40 -8.78 -3.34
C ILE A 61 -3.25 -8.75 -2.08
N LEU A 62 -2.71 -8.20 -0.99
CA LEU A 62 -3.43 -8.02 0.26
C LEU A 62 -4.40 -6.84 0.18
N THR A 63 -3.97 -5.75 -0.45
CA THR A 63 -4.81 -4.58 -0.74
C THR A 63 -4.26 -3.78 -1.92
N LEU A 64 -5.17 -3.17 -2.70
CA LEU A 64 -4.88 -2.15 -3.69
C LEU A 64 -5.80 -0.97 -3.40
N ALA A 65 -5.24 0.08 -2.81
CA ALA A 65 -5.98 1.24 -2.35
C ALA A 65 -5.65 2.45 -3.22
N VAL A 66 -6.69 3.10 -3.75
CA VAL A 66 -6.58 4.41 -4.42
C VAL A 66 -7.66 5.31 -3.85
N ARG A 67 -7.27 6.53 -3.43
CA ARG A 67 -8.18 7.57 -2.96
C ARG A 67 -9.31 7.78 -3.98
N PRO A 68 -10.58 7.89 -3.56
CA PRO A 68 -11.71 8.02 -4.48
C PRO A 68 -11.56 9.14 -5.51
N THR A 69 -10.93 10.26 -5.11
CA THR A 69 -10.66 11.44 -5.95
C THR A 69 -9.62 11.21 -7.04
N ALA A 70 -8.77 10.19 -6.92
CA ALA A 70 -7.68 9.88 -7.85
C ALA A 70 -7.94 8.63 -8.72
N ARG A 71 -9.13 8.03 -8.63
CA ARG A 71 -9.50 6.83 -9.41
C ARG A 71 -9.74 7.17 -10.89
N ARG A 72 -9.64 6.15 -11.76
CA ARG A 72 -9.78 6.26 -13.23
C ARG A 72 -8.74 7.16 -13.89
N ALA A 73 -7.60 7.35 -13.23
CA ALA A 73 -6.43 8.05 -13.73
C ALA A 73 -5.24 7.11 -13.98
N GLY A 74 -5.48 5.78 -14.03
CA GLY A 74 -4.45 4.77 -14.29
C GLY A 74 -3.70 4.24 -13.06
N LEU A 75 -4.05 4.68 -11.84
CA LEU A 75 -3.38 4.25 -10.59
C LEU A 75 -3.79 2.85 -10.09
N GLY A 76 -4.92 2.30 -10.55
CA GLY A 76 -5.42 0.99 -10.07
C GLY A 76 -6.18 0.19 -11.14
N GLY A 77 -6.05 0.58 -12.41
CA GLY A 77 -6.90 0.16 -13.54
C GLY A 77 -7.61 1.33 -14.21
#